data_AF-A0A2B7XA65-F1
#
_entry.id   AF-A0A2B7XA65-F1
#
_cell.length_a   1.000
_cell.length_b   1.000
_cell.length_c   1.000
_cell.angle_alpha   90.00
_cell.angle_beta   90.00
_cell.angle_gamma   90.00
#
_symmetry.space_group_name_H-M   'P 1'
#
loop_
_entity.id
_entity.type
_entity.pdbx_description
1 polymer ?
#
loop_
_entity_poly.entity_id
_entity_poly.type
_entity_poly.pdbx_seq_one_letter_code
_entity_poly.pdbx_strand_id
1 'polypeptide(L)'
;MEARFLHVQPRKLNAKLLKPILRAHVLGYLTVTGPKLITFLKVLRRKDLSSEDKFNRLFKVLSGSFAWNRFPAFCALLVGGSTLLPAILEPLFTGAWGKGKVKVRPVVAQSSLRTIRFLAALLSAWLCFPVLNSRNEAPRTEATSTSEEEAAINGITPQTKQTKRQKVPGPPGLAGKTLDLSLFALIRATDAVACMAWVRWRKHREARSKWTYAESITPQLTDAGVFALSSAIVMWAWFYLPERLPASYRKWIGEAAQVDNRLIEALRTARRGEWEYGKPSENKPPLQSMCADYNLPREWGDPEKTIPFPCELVHMGCGPSCEKHAIWRFAKAFRFACATYLPIQLALRWRSRSVTVFINAVKNAIRSSAFLSFFISIFYYSVCLARTRLGPWLFSRKHVTPMMWDSGLCVAAGCIMCGWSILVENAKKRLEVALFVAPRAAATLLPRRYDEKYQWREQAAFSVSTAIVLTCIQERPEMIRGVLGKVLGQVFNH
;
A
#
# COMPACT_ATOMS: atom_id res chain seq x y z
N MET A 1 10.56 27.77 30.41
CA MET A 1 11.62 28.20 29.47
C MET A 1 11.00 28.29 28.09
N GLU A 2 10.71 29.53 27.69
CA GLU A 2 10.15 30.04 26.42
C GLU A 2 9.30 29.11 25.54
N ALA A 3 7.98 29.33 25.58
CA ALA A 3 7.11 28.93 24.49
C ALA A 3 7.60 29.61 23.21
N ARG A 4 8.27 28.86 22.32
CA ARG A 4 8.45 29.27 20.93
C ARG A 4 7.06 29.51 20.35
N PHE A 5 6.60 30.76 20.42
CA PHE A 5 5.47 31.23 19.66
C PHE A 5 5.85 31.05 18.20
N LEU A 6 5.29 30.02 17.57
CA LEU A 6 5.23 29.94 16.12
C LEU A 6 4.51 31.19 15.66
N HIS A 7 5.26 32.19 15.19
CA HIS A 7 4.75 33.38 14.55
C HIS A 7 3.97 32.94 13.32
N VAL A 8 2.65 32.78 13.46
CA VAL A 8 1.75 32.64 12.32
C VAL A 8 1.54 34.04 11.78
N GLN A 9 2.42 34.48 10.89
CA GLN A 9 2.17 35.70 10.13
C GLN A 9 0.97 35.46 9.19
N PRO A 10 0.01 36.38 9.11
CA PRO A 10 -1.09 36.28 8.16
C PRO A 10 -0.55 36.24 6.74
N ARG A 11 -1.02 35.28 5.93
CA ARG A 11 -0.60 35.18 4.52
C ARG A 11 -1.16 36.37 3.72
N LYS A 12 -0.28 37.20 3.15
CA LYS A 12 -0.69 38.22 2.17
C LYS A 12 -0.91 37.58 0.80
N LEU A 13 -1.98 37.97 0.10
CA LEU A 13 -2.21 37.62 -1.31
C LEU A 13 -1.02 38.10 -2.17
N ASN A 14 -0.30 37.16 -2.77
CA ASN A 14 0.88 37.38 -3.59
C ASN A 14 1.02 36.22 -4.59
N ALA A 15 1.67 36.42 -5.74
CA ALA A 15 1.97 35.39 -6.74
C ALA A 15 2.67 34.15 -6.16
N LYS A 16 3.31 34.27 -4.99
CA LYS A 16 3.86 33.14 -4.23
C LYS A 16 2.82 32.09 -3.78
N LEU A 17 1.52 32.41 -3.77
CA LEU A 17 0.41 31.49 -3.46
C LEU A 17 0.06 30.53 -4.62
N LEU A 18 0.46 30.84 -5.85
CA LEU A 18 0.29 29.94 -7.01
C LEU A 18 1.32 28.82 -7.03
N LYS A 19 2.48 29.01 -6.38
CA LYS A 19 3.58 28.03 -6.37
C LYS A 19 3.16 26.66 -5.80
N PRO A 20 2.48 26.57 -4.64
CA PRO A 20 2.01 25.28 -4.11
C PRO A 20 1.03 24.57 -5.04
N ILE A 21 0.16 25.33 -5.73
CA ILE A 21 -0.83 24.79 -6.66
C ILE A 21 -0.14 24.14 -7.86
N LEU A 22 0.81 24.86 -8.47
CA LEU A 22 1.58 24.35 -9.60
C LEU A 22 2.43 23.14 -9.20
N ARG A 23 3.10 23.18 -8.05
CA ARG A 23 3.88 22.05 -7.53
C ARG A 23 3.01 20.81 -7.30
N ALA A 24 1.83 20.99 -6.73
CA ALA A 24 0.87 19.90 -6.52
C ALA A 24 0.40 19.28 -7.84
N HIS A 25 0.11 20.11 -8.85
CA HIS A 25 -0.26 19.65 -10.18
C HIS A 25 0.85 18.84 -10.84
N VAL A 26 2.08 19.38 -10.86
CA VAL A 26 3.25 18.72 -11.48
C VAL A 26 3.56 17.40 -10.78
N LEU A 27 3.53 17.36 -9.44
CA LEU A 27 3.75 16.11 -8.70
C LEU A 27 2.64 15.09 -8.96
N GLY A 28 1.37 15.51 -8.98
CA GLY A 28 0.25 14.65 -9.35
C GLY A 28 0.43 14.07 -10.76
N TYR A 29 0.82 14.90 -11.73
CA TYR A 29 1.09 14.49 -13.11
C TYR A 29 2.23 13.48 -13.19
N LEU A 30 3.36 13.72 -12.51
CA LEU A 30 4.48 12.78 -12.46
C LEU A 30 4.09 11.43 -11.85
N THR A 31 3.20 11.43 -10.87
CA THR A 31 2.74 10.21 -10.19
C THR A 31 1.90 9.31 -11.11
N VAL A 32 1.05 9.91 -11.95
CA VAL A 32 0.20 9.19 -12.90
C VAL A 32 0.95 8.80 -14.17
N THR A 33 1.70 9.74 -14.73
CA THR A 33 2.35 9.59 -16.04
C THR A 33 3.69 8.85 -15.95
N GLY A 34 4.41 8.96 -14.82
CA GLY A 34 5.73 8.36 -14.62
C GLY A 34 5.78 6.84 -14.86
N PRO A 35 4.95 6.02 -14.19
CA PRO A 35 4.91 4.58 -14.43
C PRO A 35 4.59 4.23 -15.89
N LYS A 36 3.64 4.96 -16.51
CA LYS A 36 3.27 4.77 -17.92
C LYS A 36 4.43 5.04 -18.87
N LEU A 37 5.23 6.07 -18.59
CA LEU A 37 6.45 6.38 -19.36
C LEU A 37 7.49 5.28 -19.22
N ILE A 38 7.70 4.73 -18.02
CA ILE A 38 8.65 3.61 -17.81
C ILE A 38 8.21 2.38 -18.61
N THR A 39 6.92 2.06 -18.62
CA THR A 39 6.40 0.96 -19.45
C THR A 39 6.53 1.28 -20.93
N PHE A 40 6.30 2.52 -21.35
CA PHE A 40 6.53 2.96 -22.73
C PHE A 40 8.01 2.80 -23.18
N LEU A 41 8.99 2.99 -22.29
CA LEU A 41 10.41 2.72 -22.61
C LEU A 41 10.66 1.26 -23.06
N LYS A 42 9.87 0.29 -22.56
CA LYS A 42 9.94 -1.10 -23.02
C LYS A 42 9.38 -1.27 -24.44
N VAL A 43 8.37 -0.47 -24.80
CA VAL A 43 7.76 -0.45 -26.15
C VAL A 43 8.72 0.11 -27.18
N LEU A 44 9.48 1.13 -26.81
CA LEU A 44 10.49 1.73 -27.70
C LEU A 44 11.53 0.71 -28.17
N ARG A 45 11.81 -0.32 -27.35
CA ARG A 45 12.73 -1.41 -27.70
C ARG A 45 12.13 -2.43 -28.67
N ARG A 46 10.82 -2.40 -28.91
CA ARG A 46 10.20 -3.33 -29.86
C ARG A 46 10.37 -2.82 -31.29
N LYS A 47 10.82 -3.71 -32.18
CA LYS A 47 11.07 -3.44 -33.60
C LYS A 47 9.83 -3.63 -34.48
N ASP A 48 8.74 -4.14 -33.92
CA ASP A 48 7.49 -4.50 -34.59
C ASP A 48 6.50 -3.33 -34.76
N LEU A 49 6.81 -2.14 -34.23
CA LEU A 49 5.90 -0.98 -34.20
C LEU A 49 6.46 0.20 -35.00
N SER A 50 5.61 0.81 -35.83
CA SER A 50 5.90 2.02 -36.59
C SER A 50 6.22 3.20 -35.67
N SER A 51 7.03 4.14 -36.15
CA SER A 51 7.37 5.38 -35.44
C SER A 51 6.13 6.23 -35.15
N GLU A 52 5.14 6.21 -36.04
CA GLU A 52 3.88 6.92 -35.88
C GLU A 52 3.02 6.32 -34.75
N ASP A 53 2.95 4.99 -34.67
CA ASP A 53 2.27 4.30 -33.56
C ASP A 53 2.94 4.58 -32.21
N LYS A 54 4.27 4.64 -32.20
CA LYS A 54 5.04 5.00 -31.00
C LYS A 54 4.74 6.43 -30.56
N PHE A 55 4.68 7.38 -31.50
CA PHE A 55 4.36 8.78 -31.21
C PHE A 55 2.91 8.95 -30.73
N ASN A 56 1.94 8.33 -31.40
CA ASN A 56 0.53 8.39 -31.00
C ASN A 56 0.30 7.80 -29.61
N ARG A 57 1.00 6.71 -29.26
CA ARG A 57 0.98 6.13 -27.90
C ARG A 57 1.58 7.08 -26.87
N LEU A 58 2.72 7.69 -27.17
CA LEU A 58 3.36 8.67 -26.28
C LEU A 58 2.45 9.89 -26.06
N PHE A 59 1.90 10.45 -27.13
CA PHE A 59 1.00 11.59 -27.08
C PHE A 59 -0.25 11.27 -26.24
N LYS A 60 -0.83 10.08 -26.40
CA LYS A 60 -1.97 9.62 -25.59
C LYS A 60 -1.63 9.49 -24.11
N VAL A 61 -0.42 9.01 -23.77
CA VAL A 61 0.05 8.92 -22.39
C VAL A 61 0.24 10.30 -21.75
N LEU A 62 0.77 11.27 -22.51
CA LEU A 62 1.00 12.64 -22.02
C LEU A 62 -0.31 13.43 -21.92
N SER A 63 -1.12 13.45 -22.99
CA SER A 63 -2.38 14.21 -23.06
C SER A 63 -3.45 13.65 -22.12
N GLY A 64 -3.53 12.33 -21.94
CA GLY A 64 -4.55 11.68 -21.12
C GLY A 64 -4.53 12.05 -19.63
N SER A 65 -3.39 12.54 -19.14
CA SER A 65 -3.21 12.94 -17.73
C SER A 65 -3.61 14.39 -17.43
N PHE A 66 -3.87 15.23 -18.45
CA PHE A 66 -4.24 16.65 -18.30
C PHE A 66 -5.75 16.89 -18.12
N ALA A 67 -6.59 15.87 -18.24
CA ALA A 67 -8.03 16.04 -18.13
C ALA A 67 -8.47 16.50 -16.71
N TRP A 68 -9.54 17.29 -16.65
CA TRP A 68 -10.00 17.95 -15.42
C TRP A 68 -10.49 16.98 -14.33
N ASN A 69 -10.95 15.80 -14.74
CA ASN A 69 -11.41 14.70 -13.88
C ASN A 69 -10.27 13.76 -13.42
N ARG A 70 -9.01 14.13 -13.68
CA ARG A 70 -7.84 13.31 -13.32
C ARG A 70 -7.16 13.80 -12.05
N PHE A 71 -6.36 12.91 -11.48
CA PHE A 71 -5.60 13.14 -10.25
C PHE A 71 -4.77 14.45 -10.23
N PRO A 72 -4.10 14.90 -11.31
CA PRO A 72 -3.31 16.13 -11.27
C PRO A 72 -4.14 17.40 -11.07
N ALA A 73 -5.29 17.50 -11.73
CA ALA A 73 -6.23 18.61 -11.55
C ALA A 73 -6.81 18.60 -10.13
N PHE A 74 -7.19 17.42 -9.64
CA PHE A 74 -7.64 17.23 -8.26
C PHE A 74 -6.61 17.69 -7.23
N CYS A 75 -5.32 17.32 -7.36
CA CYS A 75 -4.27 17.76 -6.44
C CYS A 75 -4.11 19.29 -6.43
N ALA A 76 -4.18 19.91 -7.61
CA ALA A 76 -4.08 21.36 -7.75
C ALA A 76 -5.26 22.07 -7.07
N LEU A 77 -6.49 21.61 -7.32
CA LEU A 77 -7.71 22.17 -6.71
C LEU A 77 -7.69 22.00 -5.19
N LEU A 78 -7.33 20.81 -4.71
CA LEU A 78 -7.27 20.50 -3.28
C LEU A 78 -6.28 21.41 -2.55
N VAL A 79 -5.05 21.51 -3.06
CA VAL A 79 -4.01 22.36 -2.48
C VAL A 79 -4.40 23.83 -2.61
N GLY A 80 -4.91 24.26 -3.77
CA GLY A 80 -5.36 25.63 -4.02
C GLY A 80 -6.46 26.07 -3.07
N GLY A 81 -7.50 25.26 -2.88
CA GLY A 81 -8.56 25.56 -1.90
C GLY A 81 -8.01 25.64 -0.48
N SER A 82 -7.07 24.75 -0.10
CA SER A 82 -6.48 24.75 1.24
C SER A 82 -5.50 25.91 1.53
N THR A 83 -5.04 26.64 0.50
CA THR A 83 -4.09 27.75 0.66
C THR A 83 -4.72 29.12 0.37
N LEU A 84 -5.59 29.22 -0.64
CA LEU A 84 -6.24 30.46 -1.05
C LEU A 84 -7.35 30.87 -0.08
N LEU A 85 -8.19 29.92 0.38
CA LEU A 85 -9.28 30.23 1.31
C LEU A 85 -8.76 30.81 2.63
N PRO A 86 -7.74 30.23 3.31
CA PRO A 86 -7.16 30.86 4.49
C PRO A 86 -6.50 32.21 4.19
N ALA A 87 -5.85 32.37 3.04
CA ALA A 87 -5.22 33.65 2.69
C ALA A 87 -6.24 34.81 2.53
N ILE A 88 -7.50 34.49 2.20
CA ILE A 88 -8.59 35.48 2.13
C ILE A 88 -9.24 35.67 3.51
N LEU A 89 -9.49 34.58 4.24
CA LEU A 89 -10.23 34.60 5.50
C LEU A 89 -9.40 35.11 6.69
N GLU A 90 -8.10 34.81 6.75
CA GLU A 90 -7.23 35.21 7.86
C GLU A 90 -7.11 36.74 8.00
N PRO A 91 -6.89 37.54 6.92
CA PRO A 91 -6.85 39.00 7.01
C PRO A 91 -8.20 39.63 7.35
N LEU A 92 -9.31 39.05 6.89
CA LEU A 92 -10.65 39.51 7.24
C LEU A 92 -10.93 39.29 8.73
N PHE A 93 -10.54 38.13 9.26
CA PHE A 93 -10.69 37.78 10.66
C PHE A 93 -9.85 38.68 11.57
N THR A 94 -8.59 38.95 11.21
CA THR A 94 -7.72 39.85 11.98
C THR A 94 -8.14 41.32 11.84
N GLY A 95 -8.62 41.75 10.67
CA GLY A 95 -9.13 43.10 10.43
C GLY A 95 -10.44 43.41 11.18
N ALA A 96 -11.37 42.44 11.27
CA ALA A 96 -12.60 42.59 12.04
C ALA A 96 -12.32 42.69 13.55
N TRP A 97 -11.39 41.89 14.07
CA TRP A 97 -11.03 41.92 15.49
C TRP A 97 -10.11 43.08 15.88
N GLY A 98 -9.28 43.58 14.94
CA GLY A 98 -8.44 44.75 15.16
C GLY A 98 -9.22 46.07 15.20
N LYS A 99 -10.42 46.11 14.58
CA LYS A 99 -11.34 47.26 14.66
C LYS A 99 -12.26 47.22 15.90
N GLY A 100 -12.46 46.04 16.50
CA GLY A 100 -13.17 45.91 17.76
C GLY A 100 -12.24 46.18 18.95
N LYS A 101 -12.71 46.90 19.98
CA LYS A 101 -11.98 47.15 21.25
C LYS A 101 -11.69 45.88 22.09
N VAL A 102 -11.73 44.69 21.51
CA VAL A 102 -11.62 43.40 22.21
C VAL A 102 -10.20 42.85 22.07
N LYS A 103 -9.39 43.00 23.11
CA LYS A 103 -8.05 42.36 23.20
C LYS A 103 -8.22 40.83 23.32
N VAL A 104 -8.07 40.10 22.22
CA VAL A 104 -8.09 38.64 22.22
C VAL A 104 -6.75 38.08 22.69
N ARG A 105 -6.78 37.08 23.58
CA ARG A 105 -5.56 36.36 23.99
C ARG A 105 -4.90 35.70 22.76
N PRO A 106 -3.57 35.77 22.61
CA PRO A 106 -2.87 35.23 21.44
C PRO A 106 -3.11 33.73 21.21
N VAL A 107 -3.34 32.97 22.29
CA VAL A 107 -3.70 31.54 22.23
C VAL A 107 -5.06 31.31 21.55
N VAL A 108 -6.05 32.16 21.83
CA VAL A 108 -7.40 32.07 21.23
C VAL A 108 -7.34 32.46 19.76
N ALA A 109 -6.62 33.54 19.43
CA ALA A 109 -6.41 33.95 18.05
C ALA A 109 -5.72 32.85 17.22
N GLN A 110 -4.68 32.21 17.77
CA GLN A 110 -4.00 31.12 17.11
C GLN A 110 -4.88 29.87 16.95
N SER A 111 -5.72 29.54 17.94
CA SER A 111 -6.68 28.46 17.82
C SER A 111 -7.71 28.71 16.72
N SER A 112 -8.22 29.95 16.62
CA SER A 112 -9.18 30.32 15.57
C SER A 112 -8.56 30.24 14.17
N LEU A 113 -7.31 30.68 13.99
CA LEU A 113 -6.60 30.57 12.70
C LEU A 113 -6.42 29.10 12.28
N ARG A 114 -6.09 28.20 13.22
CA ARG A 114 -6.02 26.76 12.96
C ARG A 114 -7.37 26.19 12.53
N THR A 115 -8.46 26.61 13.18
CA THR A 115 -9.81 26.21 12.81
C THR A 115 -10.17 26.69 11.40
N ILE A 116 -9.81 27.93 11.04
CA ILE A 116 -10.03 28.47 9.68
C ILE A 116 -9.29 27.63 8.65
N ARG A 117 -8.01 27.29 8.88
CA ARG A 117 -7.21 26.44 7.99
C ARG A 117 -7.81 25.04 7.85
N PHE A 118 -8.26 24.46 8.96
CA PHE A 118 -8.91 23.16 8.96
C PHE A 118 -10.22 23.17 8.18
N LEU A 119 -11.11 24.15 8.43
CA LEU A 119 -12.38 24.28 7.72
C LEU A 119 -12.18 24.55 6.22
N ALA A 120 -11.19 25.37 5.86
CA ALA A 120 -10.83 25.60 4.47
C ALA A 120 -10.33 24.32 3.77
N ALA A 121 -9.45 23.55 4.43
CA ALA A 121 -8.98 22.28 3.91
C ALA A 121 -10.11 21.24 3.80
N LEU A 122 -11.02 21.22 4.77
CA LEU A 122 -12.20 20.35 4.79
C LEU A 122 -13.15 20.68 3.64
N LEU A 123 -13.49 21.96 3.46
CA LEU A 123 -14.35 22.42 2.38
C LEU A 123 -13.71 22.14 1.01
N SER A 124 -12.41 22.43 0.86
CA SER A 124 -11.66 22.11 -0.35
C SER A 124 -11.72 20.61 -0.67
N ALA A 125 -11.44 19.75 0.32
CA ALA A 125 -11.46 18.30 0.12
C ALA A 125 -12.88 17.78 -0.16
N TRP A 126 -13.92 18.36 0.45
CA TRP A 126 -15.31 18.00 0.22
C TRP A 126 -15.77 18.32 -1.20
N LEU A 127 -15.44 19.51 -1.71
CA LEU A 127 -15.82 19.95 -3.05
C LEU A 127 -14.98 19.28 -4.16
N CYS A 128 -13.73 18.91 -3.88
CA CYS A 128 -12.87 18.24 -4.85
C CYS A 128 -13.15 16.74 -4.99
N PHE A 129 -13.75 16.08 -4.00
CA PHE A 129 -13.99 14.64 -4.04
C PHE A 129 -14.90 14.18 -5.21
N PRO A 130 -16.00 14.89 -5.56
CA PRO A 130 -16.80 14.59 -6.74
C PRO A 130 -16.03 14.69 -8.07
N VAL A 131 -14.97 15.49 -8.16
CA VAL A 131 -14.17 15.65 -9.39
C VAL A 131 -13.57 14.31 -9.84
N LEU A 132 -13.03 13.54 -8.89
CA LEU A 132 -12.47 12.21 -9.16
C LEU A 132 -13.53 11.14 -9.41
N ASN A 133 -14.74 11.34 -8.88
CA ASN A 133 -15.86 10.40 -8.94
C ASN A 133 -16.96 10.81 -9.92
N SER A 134 -16.69 11.76 -10.82
CA SER A 134 -17.67 12.24 -11.79
C SER A 134 -18.17 11.10 -12.72
N ARG A 135 -19.48 11.08 -12.97
CA ARG A 135 -20.24 9.99 -13.63
C ARG A 135 -19.91 9.76 -15.12
N ASN A 136 -19.12 10.62 -15.74
CA ASN A 136 -18.95 10.66 -17.20
C ASN A 136 -17.94 9.66 -17.78
N GLU A 137 -17.35 8.76 -16.98
CA GLU A 137 -16.54 7.66 -17.50
C GLU A 137 -17.00 6.32 -16.90
N ALA A 138 -17.29 5.35 -17.79
CA ALA A 138 -17.48 3.95 -17.44
C ALA A 138 -16.37 3.47 -16.48
N PRO A 139 -16.67 2.57 -15.51
CA PRO A 139 -15.81 2.29 -14.37
C PRO A 139 -14.47 1.68 -14.80
N ARG A 140 -13.47 2.52 -15.04
CA ARG A 140 -12.09 2.11 -15.26
C ARG A 140 -11.33 2.31 -13.96
N THR A 141 -11.16 1.24 -13.20
CA THR A 141 -10.24 1.23 -12.05
C THR A 141 -8.86 1.60 -12.57
N GLU A 142 -8.20 2.64 -12.05
CA GLU A 142 -6.86 3.04 -12.51
C GLU A 142 -5.83 1.90 -12.31
N ALA A 143 -6.02 1.06 -11.29
CA ALA A 143 -5.23 -0.16 -11.09
C ALA A 143 -5.46 -1.24 -12.17
N THR A 144 -6.64 -1.26 -12.80
CA THR A 144 -6.94 -2.11 -13.96
C THR A 144 -6.41 -1.48 -15.23
N SER A 145 -6.38 -0.15 -15.34
CA SER A 145 -5.75 0.54 -16.48
C SER A 145 -4.25 0.28 -16.55
N THR A 146 -3.52 0.23 -15.43
CA THR A 146 -2.10 -0.12 -15.51
C THR A 146 -1.97 -1.54 -16.06
N SER A 147 -2.71 -2.54 -15.58
CA SER A 147 -2.58 -3.91 -16.11
C SER A 147 -3.14 -4.15 -17.52
N GLU A 148 -4.29 -3.56 -17.89
CA GLU A 148 -4.92 -3.75 -19.21
C GLU A 148 -4.28 -2.85 -20.28
N GLU A 149 -3.90 -1.62 -19.93
CA GLU A 149 -3.15 -0.73 -20.81
C GLU A 149 -1.70 -1.23 -20.90
N GLU A 150 -1.05 -1.71 -19.83
CA GLU A 150 0.25 -2.40 -19.93
C GLU A 150 0.15 -3.72 -20.71
N ALA A 151 -0.94 -4.48 -20.61
CA ALA A 151 -1.13 -5.69 -21.43
C ALA A 151 -1.35 -5.35 -22.91
N ALA A 152 -2.14 -4.32 -23.22
CA ALA A 152 -2.30 -3.77 -24.56
C ALA A 152 -0.99 -3.16 -25.11
N ILE A 153 -0.17 -2.59 -24.24
CA ILE A 153 1.15 -2.05 -24.56
C ILE A 153 2.19 -3.17 -24.77
N ASN A 154 2.12 -4.26 -23.99
CA ASN A 154 3.05 -5.39 -24.05
C ASN A 154 2.67 -6.44 -25.12
N GLY A 155 1.51 -6.34 -25.78
CA GLY A 155 1.15 -7.19 -26.93
C GLY A 155 1.12 -8.69 -26.63
N ILE A 156 0.95 -9.09 -25.36
CA ILE A 156 0.82 -10.50 -24.97
C ILE A 156 -0.65 -10.88 -25.12
N THR A 157 -1.07 -11.12 -26.35
CA THR A 157 -2.30 -11.87 -26.66
C THR A 157 -1.83 -13.20 -27.24
N PRO A 158 -1.95 -14.34 -26.52
CA PRO A 158 -1.93 -15.63 -27.19
C PRO A 158 -3.08 -15.62 -28.20
N GLN A 159 -2.82 -16.06 -29.42
CA GLN A 159 -3.86 -16.28 -30.43
C GLN A 159 -4.81 -17.38 -29.92
N THR A 160 -5.83 -16.98 -29.18
CA THR A 160 -7.04 -17.78 -28.99
C THR A 160 -8.12 -16.99 -29.69
N LYS A 161 -8.74 -17.61 -30.70
CA LYS A 161 -9.80 -17.06 -31.56
C LYS A 161 -10.64 -16.05 -30.79
N GLN A 162 -10.67 -14.80 -31.28
CA GLN A 162 -11.51 -13.73 -30.77
C GLN A 162 -12.98 -14.13 -30.88
N THR A 163 -13.50 -14.87 -29.90
CA THR A 163 -14.90 -14.69 -29.52
C THR A 163 -14.95 -13.32 -28.89
N LYS A 164 -15.70 -12.39 -29.50
CA LYS A 164 -16.03 -11.09 -28.92
C LYS A 164 -16.55 -11.32 -27.50
N ARG A 165 -15.68 -11.23 -26.49
CA ARG A 165 -16.09 -11.09 -25.10
C ARG A 165 -16.77 -9.74 -25.02
N GLN A 166 -18.09 -9.78 -25.18
CA GLN A 166 -19.02 -8.72 -24.86
C GLN A 166 -18.61 -8.19 -23.49
N LYS A 167 -18.10 -6.95 -23.44
CA LYS A 167 -17.90 -6.23 -22.19
C LYS A 167 -19.30 -6.06 -21.60
N VAL A 168 -19.69 -6.97 -20.72
CA VAL A 168 -20.88 -6.80 -19.90
C VAL A 168 -20.65 -5.51 -19.11
N PRO A 169 -21.45 -4.46 -19.31
CA PRO A 169 -21.41 -3.30 -18.44
C PRO A 169 -21.68 -3.80 -17.03
N GLY A 170 -20.75 -3.56 -16.09
CA GLY A 170 -21.06 -3.76 -14.68
C GLY A 170 -22.31 -2.96 -14.33
N PRO A 171 -23.14 -3.42 -13.37
CA PRO A 171 -24.39 -2.76 -13.05
C PRO A 171 -24.16 -1.27 -12.76
N PRO A 172 -24.92 -0.35 -13.38
CA PRO A 172 -24.82 1.08 -13.12
C PRO A 172 -25.09 1.35 -11.62
N GLY A 173 -24.27 2.19 -10.98
CA GLY A 173 -24.46 2.60 -9.58
C GLY A 173 -23.47 2.03 -8.55
N LEU A 174 -22.33 1.47 -8.96
CA LEU A 174 -21.27 1.04 -8.04
C LEU A 174 -20.17 2.11 -7.88
N ALA A 175 -19.94 2.55 -6.65
CA ALA A 175 -18.87 3.45 -6.23
C ALA A 175 -17.58 2.68 -5.84
N GLY A 176 -16.60 3.39 -5.28
CA GLY A 176 -15.32 2.82 -4.82
C GLY A 176 -14.10 3.07 -5.73
N LYS A 177 -14.20 3.98 -6.71
CA LYS A 177 -13.07 4.36 -7.57
C LYS A 177 -11.92 4.98 -6.78
N THR A 178 -12.24 5.79 -5.76
CA THR A 178 -11.26 6.53 -4.94
C THR A 178 -10.95 5.85 -3.60
N LEU A 179 -11.46 4.65 -3.34
CA LEU A 179 -11.37 4.00 -2.04
C LEU A 179 -9.91 3.85 -1.54
N ASP A 180 -9.00 3.44 -2.43
CA ASP A 180 -7.58 3.29 -2.10
C ASP A 180 -6.94 4.64 -1.69
N LEU A 181 -7.35 5.76 -2.30
CA LEU A 181 -6.91 7.12 -1.94
C LEU A 181 -7.52 7.57 -0.60
N SER A 182 -8.81 7.27 -0.39
CA SER A 182 -9.54 7.58 0.84
C SER A 182 -8.95 6.87 2.06
N LEU A 183 -8.63 5.59 1.92
CA LEU A 183 -7.96 4.81 2.95
C LEU A 183 -6.51 5.26 3.16
N PHE A 184 -5.80 5.66 2.10
CA PHE A 184 -4.48 6.27 2.25
C PHE A 184 -4.55 7.55 3.09
N ALA A 185 -5.48 8.46 2.78
CA ALA A 185 -5.68 9.68 3.56
C ALA A 185 -6.04 9.37 5.02
N LEU A 186 -6.95 8.42 5.25
CA LEU A 186 -7.38 8.00 6.58
C LEU A 186 -6.24 7.46 7.44
N ILE A 187 -5.43 6.54 6.89
CA ILE A 187 -4.29 5.98 7.60
C ILE A 187 -3.25 7.07 7.90
N ARG A 188 -3.02 8.02 6.98
CA ARG A 188 -2.09 9.14 7.20
C ARG A 188 -2.59 10.12 8.25
N ALA A 189 -3.89 10.40 8.27
CA ALA A 189 -4.51 11.24 9.31
C ALA A 189 -4.41 10.55 10.68
N THR A 190 -4.70 9.26 10.74
CA THR A 190 -4.61 8.46 11.97
C THR A 190 -3.18 8.42 12.49
N ASP A 191 -2.18 8.23 11.62
CA ASP A 191 -0.76 8.29 11.98
C ASP A 191 -0.37 9.66 12.57
N ALA A 192 -0.81 10.75 11.93
CA ALA A 192 -0.55 12.11 12.39
C ALA A 192 -1.17 12.36 13.78
N VAL A 193 -2.41 11.93 13.99
CA VAL A 193 -3.10 12.02 15.29
C VAL A 193 -2.40 11.17 16.36
N ALA A 194 -2.01 9.94 16.02
CA ALA A 194 -1.26 9.07 16.92
C ALA A 194 0.09 9.69 17.31
N CYS A 195 0.79 10.32 16.37
CA CYS A 195 2.03 11.04 16.63
C CYS A 195 1.81 12.26 17.56
N MET A 196 0.75 13.03 17.34
CA MET A 196 0.39 14.15 18.22
C MET A 196 0.05 13.67 19.63
N ALA A 197 -0.72 12.58 19.75
CA ALA A 197 -1.05 11.97 21.03
C ALA A 197 0.21 11.44 21.74
N TRP A 198 1.10 10.77 21.01
CA TRP A 198 2.37 10.26 21.52
C TRP A 198 3.28 11.38 22.04
N VAL A 199 3.44 12.47 21.29
CA VAL A 199 4.24 13.62 21.72
C VAL A 199 3.65 14.29 22.95
N ARG A 200 2.33 14.40 23.04
CA ARG A 200 1.65 14.95 24.24
C ARG A 200 1.86 14.05 25.45
N TRP A 201 1.67 12.75 25.28
CA TRP A 201 1.88 11.75 26.33
C TRP A 201 3.34 11.72 26.81
N ARG A 202 4.29 11.75 25.88
CA ARG A 202 5.73 11.81 26.17
C ARG A 202 6.08 13.03 27.02
N LYS A 203 5.62 14.22 26.64
CA LYS A 203 5.84 15.45 27.42
C LYS A 203 5.26 15.34 28.83
N HIS A 204 4.07 14.77 28.97
CA HIS A 204 3.42 14.56 30.27
C HIS A 204 4.20 13.57 31.17
N ARG A 205 4.83 12.55 30.58
CA ARG A 205 5.67 11.57 31.28
C ARG A 205 7.04 12.13 31.66
N GLU A 206 7.68 12.86 30.76
CA GLU A 206 8.96 13.55 31.02
C GLU A 206 8.82 14.56 32.16
N ALA A 207 7.71 15.30 32.21
CA ALA A 207 7.39 16.20 33.32
C ALA A 207 7.22 15.49 34.69
N ARG A 208 7.03 14.17 34.70
CA ARG A 208 6.91 13.34 35.91
C ARG A 208 8.18 12.54 36.21
N SER A 209 9.27 12.74 35.47
CA SER A 209 10.57 12.03 35.62
C SER A 209 10.48 10.50 35.62
N LYS A 210 9.45 9.91 34.99
CA LYS A 210 9.19 8.45 34.95
C LYS A 210 9.50 7.81 33.60
N TRP A 211 10.45 8.35 32.84
CA TRP A 211 10.75 7.85 31.50
C TRP A 211 11.58 6.56 31.57
N THR A 212 11.06 5.47 30.98
CA THR A 212 11.72 4.16 30.97
C THR A 212 12.34 3.82 29.61
N TYR A 213 13.31 2.90 29.60
CA TYR A 213 13.93 2.44 28.34
C TYR A 213 12.92 1.76 27.40
N ALA A 214 11.97 0.98 27.94
CA ALA A 214 10.91 0.34 27.15
C ALA A 214 10.04 1.36 26.37
N GLU A 215 9.78 2.52 26.97
CA GLU A 215 9.02 3.60 26.33
C GLU A 215 9.81 4.28 25.19
N SER A 216 11.15 4.20 25.23
CA SER A 216 12.01 4.73 24.16
C SER A 216 12.02 3.88 22.89
N ILE A 217 11.86 2.56 23.02
CA ILE A 217 11.82 1.62 21.89
C ILE A 217 10.39 1.42 21.35
N THR A 218 9.38 1.80 22.13
CA THR A 218 7.96 1.61 21.80
C THR A 218 7.60 2.12 20.39
N PRO A 219 7.98 3.34 19.94
CA PRO A 219 7.61 3.81 18.60
C PRO A 219 8.15 2.92 17.47
N GLN A 220 9.36 2.39 17.63
CA GLN A 220 10.00 1.56 16.61
C GLN A 220 9.37 0.17 16.55
N LEU A 221 8.97 -0.37 17.71
CA LEU A 221 8.25 -1.63 17.79
C LEU A 221 6.82 -1.50 17.27
N THR A 222 6.16 -0.36 17.54
CA THR A 222 4.84 -0.04 16.99
C THR A 222 4.87 0.00 15.47
N ASP A 223 5.84 0.68 14.85
CA ASP A 223 5.96 0.72 13.39
C ASP A 223 6.16 -0.68 12.79
N ALA A 224 6.92 -1.55 13.46
CA ALA A 224 7.10 -2.95 13.07
C ALA A 224 5.80 -3.77 13.24
N GLY A 225 5.09 -3.59 14.34
CA GLY A 225 3.80 -4.26 14.61
C GLY A 225 2.70 -3.85 13.62
N VAL A 226 2.62 -2.55 13.28
CA VAL A 226 1.68 -2.05 12.25
C VAL A 226 1.98 -2.70 10.91
N PHE A 227 3.25 -2.78 10.51
CA PHE A 227 3.62 -3.51 9.30
C PHE A 227 3.25 -4.99 9.40
N ALA A 228 3.59 -5.66 10.52
CA ALA A 228 3.34 -7.08 10.67
C ALA A 228 1.85 -7.44 10.58
N LEU A 229 1.00 -6.69 11.28
CA LEU A 229 -0.45 -6.84 11.21
C LEU A 229 -0.99 -6.55 9.80
N SER A 230 -0.54 -5.46 9.19
CA SER A 230 -0.98 -5.08 7.83
C SER A 230 -0.59 -6.13 6.80
N SER A 231 0.63 -6.65 6.89
CA SER A 231 1.11 -7.74 6.03
C SER A 231 0.36 -9.04 6.26
N ALA A 232 0.02 -9.38 7.50
CA ALA A 232 -0.78 -10.57 7.80
C ALA A 232 -2.14 -10.52 7.10
N ILE A 233 -2.83 -9.36 7.20
CA ILE A 233 -4.12 -9.13 6.54
C ILE A 233 -3.99 -9.21 5.02
N VAL A 234 -2.96 -8.57 4.45
CA VAL A 234 -2.71 -8.60 2.99
C VAL A 234 -2.41 -10.01 2.49
N MET A 235 -1.54 -10.75 3.18
CA MET A 235 -1.18 -12.11 2.77
C MET A 235 -2.38 -13.04 2.88
N TRP A 236 -3.15 -12.93 3.96
CA TRP A 236 -4.40 -13.68 4.11
C TRP A 236 -5.39 -13.39 2.98
N ALA A 237 -5.59 -12.11 2.65
CA ALA A 237 -6.43 -11.71 1.53
C ALA A 237 -5.88 -12.22 0.19
N TRP A 238 -4.56 -12.25 -0.01
CA TRP A 238 -3.98 -12.80 -1.24
C TRP A 238 -4.27 -14.30 -1.41
N PHE A 239 -4.20 -15.06 -0.32
CA PHE A 239 -4.56 -16.49 -0.34
C PHE A 239 -6.06 -16.69 -0.57
N TYR A 240 -6.94 -16.00 0.16
CA TYR A 240 -8.35 -16.40 0.23
C TYR A 240 -9.36 -15.41 -0.36
N LEU A 241 -8.99 -14.14 -0.54
CA LEU A 241 -9.83 -13.05 -1.06
C LEU A 241 -9.07 -12.19 -2.10
N PRO A 242 -8.46 -12.82 -3.13
CA PRO A 242 -7.55 -12.12 -4.06
C PRO A 242 -8.20 -10.96 -4.81
N GLU A 243 -9.52 -10.99 -4.99
CA GLU A 243 -10.34 -9.93 -5.60
C GLU A 243 -10.37 -8.63 -4.80
N ARG A 244 -10.06 -8.67 -3.50
CA ARG A 244 -10.01 -7.47 -2.65
C ARG A 244 -8.69 -6.72 -2.76
N LEU A 245 -7.66 -7.29 -3.37
CA LEU A 245 -6.37 -6.64 -3.59
C LEU A 245 -6.30 -5.92 -4.94
N PRO A 246 -5.51 -4.84 -5.07
CA PRO A 246 -5.24 -4.23 -6.37
C PRO A 246 -4.58 -5.26 -7.31
N ALA A 247 -5.01 -5.32 -8.57
CA ALA A 247 -4.54 -6.34 -9.52
C ALA A 247 -3.01 -6.35 -9.69
N SER A 248 -2.39 -5.18 -9.82
CA SER A 248 -0.93 -5.03 -9.92
C SER A 248 -0.21 -5.54 -8.67
N TYR A 249 -0.77 -5.28 -7.49
CA TYR A 249 -0.20 -5.73 -6.22
C TYR A 249 -0.34 -7.23 -6.03
N ARG A 250 -1.51 -7.81 -6.34
CA ARG A 250 -1.74 -9.26 -6.35
C ARG A 250 -0.77 -9.98 -7.29
N LYS A 251 -0.57 -9.45 -8.50
CA LYS A 251 0.37 -9.99 -9.48
C LYS A 251 1.80 -9.95 -8.96
N TRP A 252 2.22 -8.82 -8.41
CA TRP A 252 3.55 -8.66 -7.82
C TRP A 252 3.81 -9.65 -6.67
N ILE A 253 2.83 -9.84 -5.77
CA ILE A 253 2.94 -10.84 -4.68
C ILE A 253 3.09 -12.24 -5.27
N GLY A 254 2.33 -12.60 -6.31
CA GLY A 254 2.45 -13.90 -6.97
C GLY A 254 3.82 -14.13 -7.61
N GLU A 255 4.35 -13.12 -8.31
CA GLU A 255 5.70 -13.16 -8.90
C GLU A 255 6.79 -13.28 -7.84
N ALA A 256 6.62 -12.64 -6.68
CA ALA A 256 7.57 -12.70 -5.57
C ALA A 256 7.49 -14.03 -4.80
N ALA A 257 6.29 -14.55 -4.56
CA ALA A 257 6.08 -15.77 -3.77
C ALA A 257 6.54 -17.05 -4.49
N GLN A 258 6.48 -17.05 -5.84
CA GLN A 258 6.90 -18.16 -6.70
C GLN A 258 6.38 -19.53 -6.20
N VAL A 259 5.10 -19.58 -5.89
CA VAL A 259 4.37 -20.78 -5.45
C VAL A 259 3.60 -21.37 -6.63
N ASP A 260 3.46 -22.69 -6.66
CA ASP A 260 2.57 -23.34 -7.61
C ASP A 260 1.10 -22.98 -7.27
N ASN A 261 0.35 -22.50 -8.26
CA ASN A 261 -1.04 -22.10 -8.06
C ASN A 261 -1.94 -23.29 -7.68
N ARG A 262 -1.57 -24.52 -8.04
CA ARG A 262 -2.31 -25.74 -7.65
C ARG A 262 -2.31 -25.95 -6.14
N LEU A 263 -1.23 -25.59 -5.46
CA LEU A 263 -1.15 -25.63 -4.01
C LEU A 263 -2.06 -24.58 -3.37
N ILE A 264 -2.09 -23.36 -3.93
CA ILE A 264 -3.02 -22.33 -3.46
C ILE A 264 -4.46 -22.78 -3.65
N GLU A 265 -4.79 -23.35 -4.82
CA GLU A 265 -6.15 -23.80 -5.10
C GLU A 265 -6.55 -24.93 -4.15
N ALA A 266 -5.66 -25.89 -3.86
CA ALA A 266 -5.90 -26.92 -2.87
C ALA A 266 -6.23 -26.34 -1.47
N LEU A 267 -5.51 -25.31 -1.02
CA LEU A 267 -5.79 -24.64 0.26
C LEU A 267 -7.12 -23.88 0.24
N ARG A 268 -7.50 -23.32 -0.91
CA ARG A 268 -8.80 -22.62 -1.07
C ARG A 268 -9.97 -23.58 -1.09
N THR A 269 -9.89 -24.65 -1.86
CA THR A 269 -10.93 -25.69 -1.96
C THR A 269 -11.09 -26.42 -0.61
N ALA A 270 -9.99 -26.65 0.11
CA ALA A 270 -10.01 -27.18 1.48
C ALA A 270 -10.81 -26.25 2.42
N ARG A 271 -10.57 -24.94 2.33
CA ARG A 271 -11.27 -23.95 3.14
C ARG A 271 -12.76 -23.82 2.79
N ARG A 272 -13.10 -23.98 1.52
CA ARG A 272 -14.50 -23.97 1.06
C ARG A 272 -15.24 -25.27 1.43
N GLY A 273 -14.55 -26.27 1.96
CA GLY A 273 -15.12 -27.56 2.35
C GLY A 273 -15.47 -28.45 1.16
N GLU A 274 -14.81 -28.26 0.01
CA GLU A 274 -15.08 -29.05 -1.21
C GLU A 274 -14.51 -30.48 -1.14
N TRP A 275 -13.52 -30.70 -0.28
CA TRP A 275 -12.94 -32.02 -0.03
C TRP A 275 -12.50 -32.12 1.44
N GLU A 276 -12.37 -33.36 1.92
CA GLU A 276 -11.91 -33.68 3.27
C GLU A 276 -10.96 -34.87 3.21
N TYR A 277 -9.97 -34.89 4.10
CA TYR A 277 -9.03 -35.99 4.19
C TYR A 277 -9.73 -37.33 4.49
N GLY A 278 -9.35 -38.38 3.76
CA GLY A 278 -9.84 -39.75 3.96
C GLY A 278 -11.27 -40.00 3.52
N LYS A 279 -11.94 -39.02 2.87
CA LYS A 279 -13.29 -39.17 2.32
C LYS A 279 -13.27 -39.04 0.80
N PRO A 280 -14.08 -39.83 0.08
CA PRO A 280 -14.23 -39.67 -1.36
C PRO A 280 -14.78 -38.28 -1.68
N SER A 281 -14.15 -37.56 -2.61
CA SER A 281 -14.64 -36.28 -3.12
C SER A 281 -14.60 -36.25 -4.64
N GLU A 282 -15.69 -35.77 -5.25
CA GLU A 282 -15.79 -35.54 -6.69
C GLU A 282 -14.82 -34.44 -7.15
N ASN A 283 -14.58 -33.44 -6.30
CA ASN A 283 -13.75 -32.28 -6.60
C ASN A 283 -12.37 -32.39 -5.93
N LYS A 284 -11.56 -33.37 -6.39
CA LYS A 284 -10.20 -33.55 -5.88
C LYS A 284 -9.32 -32.32 -6.19
N PRO A 285 -8.46 -31.90 -5.24
CA PRO A 285 -7.52 -30.82 -5.49
C PRO A 285 -6.53 -31.22 -6.60
N PRO A 286 -6.05 -30.27 -7.42
CA PRO A 286 -5.20 -30.57 -8.59
C PRO A 286 -3.75 -30.97 -8.23
N LEU A 287 -3.52 -31.56 -7.06
CA LEU A 287 -2.20 -31.89 -6.53
C LEU A 287 -1.57 -33.14 -7.17
N GLN A 288 -2.36 -34.08 -7.67
CA GLN A 288 -1.80 -35.25 -8.39
C GLN A 288 -1.04 -34.85 -9.66
N SER A 289 -1.55 -33.84 -10.38
CA SER A 289 -0.84 -33.25 -11.53
C SER A 289 0.46 -32.57 -11.11
N MET A 290 0.46 -31.93 -9.93
CA MET A 290 1.64 -31.30 -9.36
C MET A 290 2.69 -32.36 -8.99
N CYS A 291 2.28 -33.48 -8.40
CA CYS A 291 3.18 -34.60 -8.13
C CYS A 291 3.87 -35.08 -9.42
N ALA A 292 3.13 -35.21 -10.53
CA ALA A 292 3.69 -35.65 -11.81
C ALA A 292 4.77 -34.67 -12.32
N ASP A 293 4.52 -33.36 -12.28
CA ASP A 293 5.48 -32.35 -12.78
C ASP A 293 6.75 -32.27 -11.93
N TYR A 294 6.65 -32.55 -10.63
CA TYR A 294 7.79 -32.53 -9.69
C TYR A 294 8.42 -33.92 -9.49
N ASN A 295 8.04 -34.94 -10.27
CA ASN A 295 8.50 -36.32 -10.13
C ASN A 295 8.29 -36.91 -8.72
N LEU A 296 7.16 -36.59 -8.09
CA LEU A 296 6.73 -37.12 -6.79
C LEU A 296 5.68 -38.22 -6.97
N PRO A 297 5.50 -39.12 -5.97
CA PRO A 297 4.43 -40.12 -6.02
C PRO A 297 3.05 -39.47 -6.17
N ARG A 298 2.28 -39.89 -7.18
CA ARG A 298 0.93 -39.33 -7.45
C ARG A 298 -0.01 -39.48 -6.24
N GLU A 299 0.16 -40.54 -5.46
CA GLU A 299 -0.65 -40.81 -4.27
C GLU A 299 -0.52 -39.72 -3.20
N TRP A 300 0.61 -39.00 -3.15
CA TRP A 300 0.82 -37.90 -2.21
C TRP A 300 -0.12 -36.72 -2.47
N GLY A 301 -0.60 -36.56 -3.70
CA GLY A 301 -1.57 -35.54 -4.07
C GLY A 301 -3.03 -35.98 -3.93
N ASP A 302 -3.29 -37.21 -3.49
CA ASP A 302 -4.63 -37.74 -3.29
C ASP A 302 -5.08 -37.54 -1.82
N PRO A 303 -6.10 -36.69 -1.55
CA PRO A 303 -6.57 -36.43 -0.19
C PRO A 303 -7.23 -37.65 0.48
N GLU A 304 -7.66 -38.65 -0.30
CA GLU A 304 -8.24 -39.89 0.22
C GLU A 304 -7.18 -40.83 0.78
N LYS A 305 -6.00 -40.85 0.15
CA LYS A 305 -4.92 -41.78 0.48
C LYS A 305 -3.90 -41.19 1.45
N THR A 306 -3.57 -39.90 1.30
CA THR A 306 -2.43 -39.29 2.01
C THR A 306 -2.89 -38.25 3.02
N ILE A 307 -2.72 -38.55 4.32
CA ILE A 307 -3.18 -37.71 5.42
C ILE A 307 -2.07 -37.53 6.46
N PRO A 308 -1.57 -36.31 6.72
CA PRO A 308 -1.72 -35.10 5.90
C PRO A 308 -0.85 -35.14 4.63
N PHE A 309 -1.02 -34.15 3.75
CA PHE A 309 -0.10 -33.98 2.63
C PHE A 309 1.36 -33.81 3.10
N PRO A 310 2.33 -34.54 2.52
CA PRO A 310 3.71 -34.50 2.95
C PRO A 310 4.34 -33.12 2.72
N CYS A 311 5.28 -32.74 3.58
CA CYS A 311 5.99 -31.47 3.44
C CYS A 311 6.74 -31.35 2.11
N GLU A 312 7.25 -32.46 1.56
CA GLU A 312 7.94 -32.45 0.28
C GLU A 312 7.05 -32.01 -0.90
N LEU A 313 5.76 -32.36 -0.86
CA LEU A 313 4.77 -31.84 -1.81
C LEU A 313 4.59 -30.32 -1.63
N VAL A 314 4.47 -29.84 -0.38
CA VAL A 314 4.38 -28.40 -0.07
C VAL A 314 5.67 -27.64 -0.44
N HIS A 315 6.82 -28.32 -0.36
CA HIS A 315 8.12 -27.81 -0.78
C HIS A 315 8.32 -27.86 -2.30
N MET A 316 7.34 -28.37 -3.06
CA MET A 316 7.40 -28.49 -4.52
C MET A 316 8.62 -29.32 -4.98
N GLY A 317 8.86 -30.46 -4.33
CA GLY A 317 9.94 -31.39 -4.70
C GLY A 317 11.34 -30.98 -4.23
N CYS A 318 11.48 -30.00 -3.34
CA CYS A 318 12.79 -29.59 -2.80
C CYS A 318 13.29 -30.47 -1.62
N GLY A 319 12.79 -31.70 -1.49
CA GLY A 319 13.11 -32.62 -0.40
C GLY A 319 12.27 -32.43 0.87
N PRO A 320 12.45 -33.30 1.88
CA PRO A 320 11.57 -33.36 3.06
C PRO A 320 11.90 -32.33 4.16
N SER A 321 13.12 -31.77 4.18
CA SER A 321 13.53 -30.84 5.26
C SER A 321 12.94 -29.44 5.07
N CYS A 322 12.21 -28.99 6.08
CA CYS A 322 11.59 -27.66 6.13
C CYS A 322 12.63 -26.54 6.23
N GLU A 323 13.74 -26.77 6.94
CA GLU A 323 14.84 -25.83 7.13
C GLU A 323 15.60 -25.63 5.82
N LYS A 324 15.95 -26.73 5.13
CA LYS A 324 16.59 -26.67 3.81
C LYS A 324 15.70 -25.93 2.82
N HIS A 325 14.39 -26.22 2.82
CA HIS A 325 13.44 -25.51 1.98
C HIS A 325 13.37 -24.01 2.32
N ALA A 326 13.35 -23.64 3.60
CA ALA A 326 13.33 -22.24 4.03
C ALA A 326 14.58 -21.46 3.58
N ILE A 327 15.77 -22.08 3.67
CA ILE A 327 17.04 -21.49 3.18
C ILE A 327 17.01 -21.36 1.64
N TRP A 328 16.56 -22.39 0.94
CA TRP A 328 16.43 -22.35 -0.52
C TRP A 328 15.45 -21.26 -0.97
N ARG A 329 14.30 -21.13 -0.30
CA ARG A 329 13.33 -20.05 -0.53
C ARG A 329 13.92 -18.68 -0.26
N PHE A 330 14.70 -18.54 0.81
CA PHE A 330 15.42 -17.30 1.09
C PHE A 330 16.36 -16.94 -0.06
N ALA A 331 17.21 -17.86 -0.51
CA ALA A 331 18.17 -17.60 -1.59
C ALA A 331 17.47 -17.23 -2.92
N LYS A 332 16.40 -17.96 -3.27
CA LYS A 332 15.61 -17.70 -4.48
C LYS A 332 14.93 -16.33 -4.44
N ALA A 333 14.29 -16.01 -3.31
CA ALA A 333 13.66 -14.71 -3.07
C ALA A 333 14.68 -13.58 -3.05
N PHE A 334 15.87 -13.81 -2.49
CA PHE A 334 16.95 -12.84 -2.42
C PHE A 334 17.47 -12.47 -3.79
N ARG A 335 17.66 -13.46 -4.68
CA ARG A 335 18.05 -13.21 -6.07
C ARG A 335 16.99 -12.37 -6.80
N PHE A 336 15.71 -12.70 -6.63
CA PHE A 336 14.59 -11.94 -7.20
C PHE A 336 14.52 -10.50 -6.66
N ALA A 337 14.65 -10.33 -5.34
CA ALA A 337 14.58 -9.03 -4.69
C ALA A 337 15.78 -8.14 -5.08
N CYS A 338 17.00 -8.71 -5.13
CA CYS A 338 18.19 -8.01 -5.60
C CYS A 338 18.06 -7.55 -7.04
N ALA A 339 17.53 -8.40 -7.94
CA ALA A 339 17.28 -8.03 -9.33
C ALA A 339 16.32 -6.85 -9.47
N THR A 340 15.44 -6.63 -8.48
CA THR A 340 14.47 -5.53 -8.49
C THR A 340 14.99 -4.27 -7.79
N TYR A 341 15.56 -4.40 -6.59
CA TYR A 341 15.94 -3.25 -5.76
C TYR A 341 17.30 -2.66 -6.10
N LEU A 342 18.26 -3.47 -6.53
CA LEU A 342 19.61 -3.00 -6.84
C LEU A 342 19.59 -2.00 -8.01
N PRO A 343 18.95 -2.27 -9.17
CA PRO A 343 18.93 -1.31 -10.28
C PRO A 343 18.29 0.03 -9.90
N ILE A 344 17.20 0.01 -9.11
CA ILE A 344 16.49 1.22 -8.69
C ILE A 344 17.39 2.08 -7.77
N GLN A 345 18.02 1.47 -6.77
CA GLN A 345 18.90 2.20 -5.84
C GLN A 345 20.13 2.77 -6.52
N LEU A 346 20.68 2.06 -7.51
CA LEU A 346 21.81 2.53 -8.30
C LEU A 346 21.40 3.65 -9.26
N ALA A 347 20.28 3.51 -9.97
CA ALA A 347 19.79 4.52 -10.91
C ALA A 347 19.53 5.87 -10.21
N LEU A 348 18.92 5.86 -9.02
CA LEU A 348 18.65 7.06 -8.24
C LEU A 348 19.92 7.81 -7.78
N ARG A 349 21.08 7.13 -7.80
CA ARG A 349 22.36 7.68 -7.33
C ARG A 349 23.44 7.69 -8.41
N TRP A 350 23.07 7.38 -9.65
CA TRP A 350 23.99 7.29 -10.79
C TRP A 350 24.78 8.58 -11.03
N ARG A 351 24.18 9.74 -10.71
CA ARG A 351 24.83 11.05 -10.87
C ARG A 351 25.84 11.39 -9.76
N SER A 352 25.89 10.60 -8.68
CA SER A 352 26.84 10.86 -7.59
C SER A 352 28.20 10.23 -7.90
N ARG A 353 29.29 11.00 -7.76
CA ARG A 353 30.67 10.52 -7.97
C ARG A 353 31.33 9.92 -6.71
N SER A 354 30.58 9.85 -5.59
CA SER A 354 31.11 9.38 -4.30
C SER A 354 30.96 7.86 -4.16
N VAL A 355 32.08 7.16 -3.97
CA VAL A 355 32.12 5.71 -3.70
C VAL A 355 31.31 5.38 -2.44
N THR A 356 31.38 6.20 -1.41
CA THR A 356 30.62 6.02 -0.17
C THR A 356 29.11 6.04 -0.41
N VAL A 357 28.62 6.91 -1.30
CA VAL A 357 27.19 6.99 -1.66
C VAL A 357 26.75 5.73 -2.40
N PHE A 358 27.61 5.18 -3.26
CA PHE A 358 27.38 3.92 -3.97
C PHE A 358 27.39 2.72 -3.02
N ILE A 359 28.41 2.59 -2.15
CA ILE A 359 28.47 1.52 -1.13
C ILE A 359 27.23 1.56 -0.24
N ASN A 360 26.82 2.75 0.20
CA ASN A 360 25.59 2.90 0.97
C ASN A 360 24.34 2.54 0.17
N ALA A 361 24.32 2.74 -1.14
CA ALA A 361 23.21 2.33 -2.00
C ALA A 361 23.09 0.81 -2.05
N VAL A 362 24.21 0.14 -2.29
CA VAL A 362 24.32 -1.31 -2.33
C VAL A 362 23.95 -1.92 -0.97
N LYS A 363 24.49 -1.40 0.14
CA LYS A 363 24.13 -1.84 1.50
C LYS A 363 22.63 -1.73 1.77
N ASN A 364 22.01 -0.63 1.35
CA ASN A 364 20.56 -0.45 1.51
C ASN A 364 19.77 -1.41 0.60
N ALA A 365 20.20 -1.61 -0.64
CA ALA A 365 19.57 -2.56 -1.55
C ALA A 365 19.63 -4.00 -1.01
N ILE A 366 20.81 -4.44 -0.55
CA ILE A 366 21.00 -5.76 0.06
C ILE A 366 20.11 -5.93 1.29
N ARG A 367 20.04 -4.91 2.17
CA ARG A 367 19.17 -4.95 3.36
C ARG A 367 17.69 -5.06 2.98
N SER A 368 17.21 -4.25 2.03
CA SER A 368 15.83 -4.34 1.54
C SER A 368 15.54 -5.70 0.89
N SER A 369 16.50 -6.26 0.14
CA SER A 369 16.38 -7.60 -0.44
C SER A 369 16.33 -8.69 0.63
N ALA A 370 17.19 -8.61 1.65
CA ALA A 370 17.20 -9.53 2.78
C ALA A 370 15.86 -9.49 3.53
N PHE A 371 15.32 -8.30 3.81
CA PHE A 371 14.00 -8.12 4.41
C PHE A 371 12.91 -8.89 3.64
N LEU A 372 12.80 -8.68 2.31
CA LEU A 372 11.78 -9.35 1.50
C LEU A 372 12.01 -10.87 1.43
N SER A 373 13.27 -11.30 1.45
CA SER A 373 13.63 -12.72 1.41
C SER A 373 13.29 -13.43 2.72
N PHE A 374 13.58 -12.78 3.86
CA PHE A 374 13.16 -13.24 5.17
C PHE A 374 11.63 -13.24 5.30
N PHE A 375 10.94 -12.25 4.74
CA PHE A 375 9.47 -12.23 4.71
C PHE A 375 8.92 -13.53 4.10
N ILE A 376 9.41 -13.90 2.92
CA ILE A 376 8.98 -15.11 2.20
C ILE A 376 9.44 -16.37 2.94
N SER A 377 10.70 -16.44 3.36
CA SER A 377 11.26 -17.61 4.05
C SER A 377 10.55 -17.89 5.37
N ILE A 378 10.33 -16.86 6.20
CA ILE A 378 9.59 -16.98 7.47
C ILE A 378 8.15 -17.42 7.20
N PHE A 379 7.48 -16.89 6.17
CA PHE A 379 6.14 -17.34 5.79
C PHE A 379 6.11 -18.86 5.58
N TYR A 380 6.93 -19.38 4.66
CA TYR A 380 6.95 -20.81 4.35
C TYR A 380 7.36 -21.67 5.54
N TYR A 381 8.39 -21.24 6.27
CA TYR A 381 8.87 -21.97 7.44
C TYR A 381 7.80 -22.04 8.52
N SER A 382 7.10 -20.94 8.81
CA SER A 382 6.00 -20.90 9.77
C SER A 382 4.80 -21.77 9.36
N VAL A 383 4.45 -21.82 8.07
CA VAL A 383 3.44 -22.76 7.55
C VAL A 383 3.85 -24.21 7.86
N CYS A 384 5.07 -24.59 7.53
CA CYS A 384 5.56 -25.96 7.74
C CYS A 384 5.68 -26.30 9.22
N LEU A 385 6.20 -25.37 10.02
CA LEU A 385 6.37 -25.53 11.46
C LEU A 385 5.03 -25.70 12.18
N ALA A 386 4.02 -24.92 11.77
CA ALA A 386 2.65 -25.06 12.27
C ALA A 386 2.04 -26.42 11.88
N ARG A 387 2.20 -26.88 10.64
CA ARG A 387 1.65 -28.18 10.19
C ARG A 387 2.29 -29.39 10.87
N THR A 388 3.60 -29.36 11.10
CA THR A 388 4.37 -30.59 11.39
C THR A 388 4.91 -30.71 12.80
N ARG A 389 5.29 -29.60 13.45
CA ARG A 389 5.96 -29.63 14.76
C ARG A 389 5.19 -28.88 15.83
N LEU A 390 5.14 -27.55 15.72
CA LEU A 390 4.53 -26.71 16.77
C LEU A 390 3.02 -26.92 16.87
N GLY A 391 2.31 -27.07 15.75
CA GLY A 391 0.86 -27.28 15.79
C GLY A 391 0.45 -28.57 16.50
N PRO A 392 0.97 -29.74 16.09
CA PRO A 392 0.70 -31.01 16.77
C PRO A 392 1.20 -31.06 18.22
N TRP A 393 2.23 -30.29 18.56
CA TRP A 393 2.75 -30.17 19.93
C TRP A 393 1.88 -29.28 20.83
N LEU A 394 1.37 -28.16 20.30
CA LEU A 394 0.48 -27.23 21.01
C LEU A 394 -0.96 -27.73 21.10
N PHE A 395 -1.43 -28.43 20.06
CA PHE A 395 -2.82 -28.84 19.92
C PHE A 395 -2.89 -30.32 19.60
N SER A 396 -3.57 -31.09 20.45
CA SER A 396 -3.81 -32.50 20.19
C SER A 396 -4.62 -32.68 18.90
N ARG A 397 -4.31 -33.74 18.14
CA ARG A 397 -4.99 -34.07 16.87
C ARG A 397 -6.51 -34.27 17.01
N LYS A 398 -7.01 -34.52 18.23
CA LYS A 398 -8.44 -34.60 18.56
C LYS A 398 -9.15 -33.24 18.52
N HIS A 399 -8.44 -32.14 18.80
CA HIS A 399 -9.00 -30.79 18.84
C HIS A 399 -8.70 -30.00 17.57
N VAL A 400 -7.51 -30.20 16.99
CA VAL A 400 -7.12 -29.57 15.73
C VAL A 400 -6.68 -30.65 14.76
N THR A 401 -7.53 -30.94 13.79
CA THR A 401 -7.27 -31.99 12.79
C THR A 401 -6.27 -31.50 11.74
N PRO A 402 -5.61 -32.41 11.00
CA PRO A 402 -4.77 -32.01 9.87
C PRO A 402 -5.54 -31.20 8.81
N MET A 403 -6.84 -31.47 8.65
CA MET A 403 -7.72 -30.69 7.79
C MET A 403 -7.84 -29.23 8.25
N MET A 404 -7.94 -28.97 9.56
CA MET A 404 -7.99 -27.60 10.10
C MET A 404 -6.69 -26.82 9.87
N TRP A 405 -5.55 -27.53 9.89
CA TRP A 405 -4.28 -26.92 9.52
C TRP A 405 -4.25 -26.51 8.06
N ASP A 406 -4.63 -27.41 7.14
CA ASP A 406 -4.56 -27.18 5.69
C ASP A 406 -5.71 -26.34 5.14
N SER A 407 -6.83 -26.23 5.86
CA SER A 407 -7.94 -25.32 5.53
C SER A 407 -7.69 -23.86 5.94
N GLY A 408 -6.63 -23.60 6.72
CA GLY A 408 -6.09 -22.25 6.83
C GLY A 408 -5.31 -21.88 8.07
N LEU A 409 -5.29 -22.68 9.15
CA LEU A 409 -4.49 -22.34 10.33
C LEU A 409 -2.99 -22.28 10.02
N CYS A 410 -2.49 -23.12 9.09
CA CYS A 410 -1.09 -23.08 8.68
C CYS A 410 -0.75 -21.78 7.94
N VAL A 411 -1.63 -21.34 7.02
CA VAL A 411 -1.50 -20.08 6.30
C VAL A 411 -1.60 -18.89 7.26
N ALA A 412 -2.48 -18.96 8.27
CA ALA A 412 -2.61 -17.93 9.30
C ALA A 412 -1.29 -17.77 10.08
N ALA A 413 -0.66 -18.87 10.49
CA ALA A 413 0.65 -18.84 11.15
C ALA A 413 1.71 -18.18 10.26
N GLY A 414 1.76 -18.54 8.98
CA GLY A 414 2.63 -17.88 8.00
C GLY A 414 2.39 -16.37 7.91
N CYS A 415 1.12 -15.95 7.80
CA CYS A 415 0.72 -14.55 7.70
C CYS A 415 1.11 -13.74 8.93
N ILE A 416 0.91 -14.28 10.13
CA ILE A 416 1.24 -13.60 11.40
C ILE A 416 2.75 -13.42 11.55
N MET A 417 3.54 -14.41 11.15
CA MET A 417 4.98 -14.42 11.38
C MET A 417 5.77 -13.65 10.32
N CYS A 418 5.38 -13.70 9.05
CA CYS A 418 6.18 -13.16 7.94
C CYS A 418 6.47 -11.66 8.07
N GLY A 419 5.53 -10.91 8.63
CA GLY A 419 5.62 -9.46 8.82
C GLY A 419 6.76 -9.01 9.74
N TRP A 420 7.20 -9.85 10.68
CA TRP A 420 8.27 -9.51 11.61
C TRP A 420 9.65 -9.39 10.94
N SER A 421 9.79 -9.86 9.69
CA SER A 421 11.01 -9.66 8.90
C SER A 421 11.39 -8.19 8.73
N ILE A 422 10.46 -7.25 8.90
CA ILE A 422 10.69 -5.80 8.81
C ILE A 422 11.75 -5.30 9.81
N LEU A 423 12.01 -6.06 10.87
CA LEU A 423 13.08 -5.75 11.83
C LEU A 423 14.48 -5.77 11.18
N VAL A 424 14.65 -6.48 10.07
CA VAL A 424 15.89 -6.44 9.26
C VAL A 424 16.12 -5.05 8.66
N GLU A 425 15.04 -4.30 8.40
CA GLU A 425 15.13 -2.99 7.80
C GLU A 425 15.46 -1.87 8.79
N ASN A 426 15.94 -0.74 8.29
CA ASN A 426 16.22 0.45 9.09
C ASN A 426 14.92 1.12 9.59
N ALA A 427 14.90 1.63 10.82
CA ALA A 427 13.70 2.21 11.46
C ALA A 427 12.94 3.22 10.58
N LYS A 428 13.65 4.14 9.91
CA LYS A 428 13.03 5.10 8.97
C LYS A 428 12.30 4.40 7.82
N LYS A 429 12.88 3.34 7.26
CA LYS A 429 12.30 2.57 6.16
C LYS A 429 11.15 1.69 6.64
N ARG A 430 11.20 1.14 7.87
CA ARG A 430 10.11 0.35 8.47
C ARG A 430 8.80 1.15 8.46
N LEU A 431 8.87 2.40 8.90
CA LEU A 431 7.73 3.31 8.88
C LEU A 431 7.17 3.56 7.47
N GLU A 432 8.04 3.83 6.49
CA GLU A 432 7.59 4.05 5.10
C GLU A 432 6.86 2.83 4.53
N VAL A 433 7.41 1.64 4.79
CA VAL A 433 6.82 0.38 4.32
C VAL A 433 5.52 0.09 5.07
N ALA A 434 5.48 0.31 6.38
CA ALA A 434 4.25 0.18 7.19
C ALA A 434 3.12 1.06 6.65
N LEU A 435 3.39 2.35 6.45
CA LEU A 435 2.41 3.32 5.93
C LEU A 435 2.12 3.14 4.43
N PHE A 436 2.89 2.31 3.73
CA PHE A 436 2.60 1.89 2.36
C PHE A 436 1.67 0.66 2.32
N VAL A 437 1.85 -0.29 3.24
CA VAL A 437 1.05 -1.53 3.27
C VAL A 437 -0.27 -1.35 4.02
N ALA A 438 -0.30 -0.56 5.09
CA ALA A 438 -1.49 -0.37 5.93
C ALA A 438 -2.76 0.07 5.16
N PRO A 439 -2.71 1.04 4.22
CA PRO A 439 -3.89 1.38 3.42
C PRO A 439 -4.40 0.23 2.55
N ARG A 440 -3.48 -0.60 2.02
CA ARG A 440 -3.83 -1.78 1.22
C ARG A 440 -4.44 -2.87 2.08
N ALA A 441 -3.94 -3.06 3.30
CA ALA A 441 -4.55 -3.96 4.28
C ALA A 441 -5.98 -3.51 4.62
N ALA A 442 -6.17 -2.23 4.94
CA ALA A 442 -7.50 -1.67 5.20
C ALA A 442 -8.46 -1.86 4.00
N ALA A 443 -7.96 -1.73 2.77
CA ALA A 443 -8.75 -1.93 1.56
C ALA A 443 -9.26 -3.37 1.40
N THR A 444 -8.64 -4.35 2.04
CA THR A 444 -9.13 -5.75 2.02
C THR A 444 -10.25 -6.01 3.03
N LEU A 445 -10.42 -5.14 4.02
CA LEU A 445 -11.50 -5.25 5.00
C LEU A 445 -12.82 -4.71 4.46
N LEU A 446 -12.75 -3.84 3.44
CA LEU A 446 -13.90 -3.22 2.79
C LEU A 446 -14.13 -3.84 1.40
N PRO A 447 -15.37 -3.86 0.90
CA PRO A 447 -15.63 -4.24 -0.48
C PRO A 447 -15.05 -3.18 -1.43
N ARG A 448 -14.30 -3.61 -2.47
CA ARG A 448 -13.72 -2.68 -3.47
C ARG A 448 -14.76 -1.90 -4.25
N ARG A 449 -15.95 -2.47 -4.42
CA ARG A 449 -17.10 -1.87 -5.08
C ARG A 449 -18.28 -1.96 -4.13
N TYR A 450 -19.00 -0.86 -3.97
CA TYR A 450 -20.13 -0.75 -3.06
C TYR A 450 -21.18 0.18 -3.66
N ASP A 451 -22.41 0.11 -3.18
CA ASP A 451 -23.52 0.91 -3.68
C ASP A 451 -23.24 2.43 -3.56
N GLU A 452 -23.52 3.20 -4.62
CA GLU A 452 -23.32 4.66 -4.65
C GLU A 452 -23.99 5.40 -3.48
N LYS A 453 -25.07 4.86 -2.92
CA LYS A 453 -25.75 5.39 -1.72
C LYS A 453 -24.84 5.56 -0.50
N TYR A 454 -23.73 4.80 -0.42
CA TYR A 454 -22.77 4.90 0.69
C TYR A 454 -21.57 5.79 0.38
N GLN A 455 -21.49 6.38 -0.81
CA GLN A 455 -20.33 7.17 -1.24
C GLN A 455 -20.11 8.40 -0.37
N TRP A 456 -21.17 8.97 0.22
CA TRP A 456 -21.05 10.08 1.18
C TRP A 456 -20.20 9.71 2.40
N ARG A 457 -20.17 8.42 2.81
CA ARG A 457 -19.33 7.94 3.91
C ARG A 457 -17.86 7.99 3.53
N GLU A 458 -17.54 7.58 2.30
CA GLU A 458 -16.19 7.69 1.75
C GLU A 458 -15.78 9.15 1.62
N GLN A 459 -16.66 10.01 1.09
CA GLN A 459 -16.42 11.44 0.96
C GLN A 459 -16.12 12.07 2.32
N ALA A 460 -16.95 11.81 3.33
CA ALA A 460 -16.74 12.33 4.68
C ALA A 460 -15.41 11.85 5.28
N ALA A 461 -15.11 10.55 5.19
CA ALA A 461 -13.84 9.99 5.67
C ALA A 461 -12.64 10.60 4.95
N PHE A 462 -12.71 10.74 3.63
CA PHE A 462 -11.68 11.35 2.80
C PHE A 462 -11.47 12.82 3.17
N SER A 463 -12.54 13.62 3.23
CA SER A 463 -12.46 15.05 3.47
C SER A 463 -11.93 15.38 4.85
N VAL A 464 -12.42 14.70 5.90
CA VAL A 464 -11.92 14.88 7.27
C VAL A 464 -10.45 14.48 7.37
N SER A 465 -10.08 13.31 6.83
CA SER A 465 -8.71 12.82 6.90
C SER A 465 -7.74 13.74 6.15
N THR A 466 -8.13 14.20 4.97
CA THR A 466 -7.33 15.12 4.18
C THR A 466 -7.21 16.48 4.87
N ALA A 467 -8.28 16.99 5.46
CA ALA A 467 -8.24 18.22 6.25
C ALA A 467 -7.26 18.13 7.42
N ILE A 468 -7.24 17.01 8.14
CA ILE A 468 -6.26 16.75 9.21
C ILE A 468 -4.84 16.78 8.64
N VAL A 469 -4.55 16.03 7.58
CA VAL A 469 -3.20 15.96 6.99
C VAL A 469 -2.73 17.32 6.48
N LEU A 470 -3.58 18.05 5.75
CA LEU A 470 -3.25 19.36 5.20
C LEU A 470 -3.08 20.43 6.29
N THR A 471 -3.87 20.39 7.35
CA THR A 471 -3.71 21.32 8.48
C THR A 471 -2.43 20.99 9.26
N CYS A 472 -2.17 19.69 9.49
CA CYS A 472 -0.95 19.24 10.15
C CYS A 472 0.30 19.67 9.38
N ILE A 473 0.36 19.52 8.05
CA ILE A 473 1.55 19.94 7.30
C ILE A 473 1.76 21.47 7.32
N GLN A 474 0.68 22.27 7.36
CA GLN A 474 0.78 23.73 7.43
C GLN A 474 1.18 24.25 8.82
N GLU A 475 0.75 23.59 9.89
CA GLU A 475 1.01 24.04 11.27
C GLU A 475 2.24 23.37 11.92
N ARG A 476 2.38 22.06 11.72
CA ARG A 476 3.35 21.19 12.39
C ARG A 476 3.83 20.09 11.43
N PRO A 477 4.61 20.45 10.39
CA PRO A 477 5.04 19.51 9.35
C PRO A 477 5.80 18.29 9.90
N GLU A 478 6.43 18.42 11.07
CA GLU A 478 7.13 17.34 11.76
C GLU A 478 6.21 16.19 12.22
N MET A 479 4.89 16.42 12.30
CA MET A 479 3.90 15.39 12.66
C MET A 479 3.57 14.46 11.48
N ILE A 480 3.76 14.89 10.23
CA ILE A 480 3.54 14.03 9.06
C ILE A 480 4.83 13.29 8.76
N ARG A 481 4.88 12.02 9.15
CA ARG A 481 6.10 11.22 9.01
C ARG A 481 6.31 10.70 7.58
N GLY A 482 7.57 10.48 7.25
CA GLY A 482 8.01 9.78 6.04
C GLY A 482 8.04 10.61 4.76
N VAL A 483 8.00 9.93 3.60
CA VAL A 483 8.13 10.57 2.27
C VAL A 483 7.00 11.55 2.02
N LEU A 484 5.78 11.23 2.44
CA LEU A 484 4.64 12.12 2.28
C LEU A 484 4.87 13.48 2.95
N GLY A 485 5.39 13.49 4.19
CA GLY A 485 5.69 14.73 4.90
C GLY A 485 6.76 15.56 4.19
N LYS A 486 7.79 14.92 3.64
CA LYS A 486 8.82 15.60 2.84
C LYS A 486 8.26 16.20 1.55
N VAL A 487 7.44 15.44 0.82
CA VAL A 487 6.86 15.87 -0.46
C VAL A 487 5.85 17.00 -0.22
N LEU A 488 4.92 16.83 0.73
CA LEU A 488 3.97 17.90 1.07
C LEU A 488 4.69 19.12 1.65
N GLY A 489 5.71 18.93 2.46
CA GLY A 489 6.57 20.03 2.92
C GLY A 489 7.17 20.82 1.76
N GLN A 490 7.70 20.15 0.73
CA GLN A 490 8.18 20.82 -0.49
C GLN A 490 7.08 21.54 -1.27
N VAL A 491 5.84 21.03 -1.25
CA VAL A 491 4.69 21.70 -1.88
C VAL A 491 4.32 22.99 -1.14
N PHE A 492 4.23 22.93 0.19
CA PHE A 492 3.75 24.05 1.02
C PHE A 492 4.87 25.02 1.47
N ASN A 493 6.14 24.67 1.32
CA ASN A 493 7.27 25.58 1.62
C ASN A 493 7.34 26.72 0.60
N HIS A 494 7.34 27.96 1.11
CA HIS A 494 7.41 29.19 0.33
C HIS A 494 8.83 29.55 -0.13
#